data_AF-A0A143PHY6-F1
#
_entry.id   AF-A0A143PHY6-F1
#
_cell.length_a   1.000
_cell.length_b   1.000
_cell.length_c   1.000
_cell.angle_alpha   90.00
_cell.angle_beta   90.00
_cell.angle_gamma   90.00
#
_symmetry.space_group_name_H-M   'P 1'
#
loop_
_entity.id
_entity.type
_entity.pdbx_description
1 polymer ?
#
loop_
_entity_poly.entity_id
_entity_poly.type
_entity_poly.pdbx_seq_one_letter_code
_entity_poly.pdbx_strand_id
1 'polypeptide(L)' 'MAESKMTVVHAVLASSALLLVFAALVWTGTIDLGIDPMPLTAVLVLAAVMDVVVAAIFLRRLSR' A
#
# COMPACT_ATOMS: atom_id res chain seq x y z
N MET A 1 23.74 -4.59 -7.17
CA MET A 1 22.79 -5.46 -6.41
C MET A 1 22.06 -4.71 -5.29
N ALA A 2 22.69 -3.77 -4.57
CA ALA A 2 22.02 -2.94 -3.56
C ALA A 2 20.97 -1.98 -4.14
N GLU A 3 21.27 -1.37 -5.30
CA GLU A 3 20.39 -0.43 -6.00
C GLU A 3 19.04 -1.05 -6.40
N SER A 4 19.05 -2.26 -6.96
CA SER A 4 17.83 -3.02 -7.31
C SER A 4 16.93 -3.31 -6.09
N LYS A 5 17.53 -3.61 -4.93
CA LYS A 5 16.75 -3.87 -3.71
C LYS A 5 16.09 -2.60 -3.17
N MET A 6 16.75 -1.46 -3.33
CA MET A 6 16.18 -0.16 -2.97
C MET A 6 15.04 0.23 -3.91
N THR A 7 15.13 -0.05 -5.21
CA THR A 7 14.01 0.15 -6.16
C THR A 7 12.77 -0.65 -5.77
N VAL A 8 12.93 -1.91 -5.32
CA VAL A 8 11.81 -2.75 -4.87
C VAL A 8 11.11 -2.15 -3.67
N VAL A 9 11.86 -1.65 -2.68
CA VAL A 9 11.26 -1.01 -1.49
C VAL A 9 10.46 0.23 -1.88
N HIS A 10 11.00 1.08 -2.76
CA HIS A 10 10.26 2.25 -3.26
C HIS A 10 9.00 1.86 -4.02
N ALA A 11 9.05 0.81 -4.83
CA ALA A 11 7.88 0.32 -5.57
C ALA A 11 6.78 -0.18 -4.62
N VAL A 12 7.13 -0.93 -3.58
CA VAL A 12 6.18 -1.40 -2.56
C VAL A 12 5.55 -0.23 -1.80
N LEU A 13 6.36 0.76 -1.41
CA LEU A 13 5.83 1.96 -0.74
C LEU A 13 4.92 2.79 -1.66
N ALA A 14 5.28 2.92 -2.94
CA ALA A 14 4.43 3.59 -3.93
C ALA A 14 3.10 2.86 -4.14
N SER A 15 3.10 1.52 -4.20
CA SER A 15 1.90 0.69 -4.22
C SER A 15 1.00 0.98 -3.02
N SER A 16 1.58 0.97 -1.80
CA SER A 16 0.82 1.27 -0.58
C SER A 16 0.16 2.65 -0.59
N ALA A 17 0.87 3.66 -1.11
CA ALA A 17 0.34 5.02 -1.22
C ALA A 17 -0.84 5.08 -2.20
N LEU A 18 -0.72 4.41 -3.35
CA LEU A 18 -1.81 4.33 -4.33
C LEU A 18 -3.05 3.62 -3.77
N LEU A 19 -2.85 2.53 -3.01
CA LEU A 19 -3.95 1.82 -2.35
C LEU A 19 -4.68 2.72 -1.34
N LEU A 20 -3.94 3.50 -0.55
CA LEU A 20 -4.53 4.44 0.41
C LEU A 20 -5.27 5.58 -0.28
N VAL A 21 -4.73 6.13 -1.36
CA VAL A 21 -5.40 7.16 -2.16
C VAL A 21 -6.69 6.59 -2.75
N PHE A 22 -6.64 5.39 -3.33
CA PHE A 22 -7.82 4.75 -3.89
C PHE A 22 -8.87 4.46 -2.81
N ALA A 23 -8.46 3.97 -1.64
CA ALA A 23 -9.33 3.75 -0.49
C ALA A 23 -10.03 5.03 -0.03
N ALA A 24 -9.29 6.16 -0.02
CA ALA A 24 -9.84 7.46 0.31
C ALA A 24 -10.89 7.91 -0.72
N LEU A 25 -10.61 7.76 -2.03
CA LEU A 25 -11.56 8.12 -3.10
C LEU A 25 -12.85 7.30 -3.04
N VAL A 26 -12.76 6.01 -2.69
CA VAL A 26 -13.93 5.14 -2.49
C VAL A 26 -14.71 5.57 -1.24
N TRP A 27 -14.02 5.85 -0.13
CA TRP A 27 -14.65 6.26 1.12
C TRP A 27 -15.38 7.61 1.02
N THR A 28 -14.80 8.58 0.27
CA THR A 28 -15.42 9.90 0.05
C THR A 28 -16.56 9.87 -0.96
N GLY A 29 -16.85 8.71 -1.57
CA GLY A 29 -17.84 8.59 -2.65
C GLY A 29 -17.43 9.29 -3.95
N THR A 30 -16.14 9.62 -4.10
CA THR A 30 -15.61 10.17 -5.36
C THR A 30 -15.57 9.09 -6.44
N ILE A 31 -15.32 7.85 -6.05
CA ILE A 31 -15.52 6.67 -6.88
C ILE A 31 -16.66 5.87 -6.25
N ASP A 32 -17.79 5.84 -6.94
CA ASP A 32 -18.92 5.01 -6.57
C ASP A 32 -18.86 3.67 -7.34
N LEU A 33 -18.90 2.57 -6.59
CA LEU A 33 -18.85 1.21 -7.11
C LEU A 33 -20.20 0.49 -6.98
N GLY A 34 -21.24 1.18 -6.49
CA GLY A 34 -22.57 0.59 -6.28
C GLY A 34 -22.62 -0.47 -5.18
N ILE A 35 -21.60 -0.52 -4.32
CA ILE A 35 -21.49 -1.41 -3.16
C ILE A 35 -21.18 -0.59 -1.91
N ASP A 36 -21.41 -1.16 -0.73
CA ASP A 36 -20.94 -0.56 0.52
C ASP A 36 -19.41 -0.35 0.44
N PRO A 37 -18.92 0.89 0.58
CA PRO A 37 -17.49 1.18 0.48
C PRO A 37 -16.70 0.62 1.66
N MET A 38 -17.34 0.39 2.83
CA MET A 38 -16.65 0.10 4.08
C MET A 38 -15.82 -1.21 4.04
N PRO A 39 -16.33 -2.35 3.54
CA PRO A 39 -15.54 -3.57 3.41
C PRO A 39 -14.35 -3.42 2.46
N LEU A 40 -14.54 -2.72 1.33
CA LEU A 40 -13.50 -2.52 0.34
C LEU A 40 -12.39 -1.59 0.86
N THR A 41 -12.75 -0.46 1.48
CA THR A 41 -11.81 0.46 2.12
C THR A 41 -10.98 -0.26 3.18
N ALA A 42 -11.59 -1.13 4.01
CA ALA A 42 -10.88 -1.92 5.00
C ALA A 42 -9.84 -2.87 4.38
N VAL A 43 -10.20 -3.57 3.29
CA VAL A 43 -9.27 -4.45 2.56
C VAL A 43 -8.10 -3.67 1.96
N LEU A 44 -8.37 -2.52 1.35
CA LEU A 44 -7.34 -1.68 0.74
C LEU A 44 -6.36 -1.13 1.78
N VAL A 45 -6.86 -0.68 2.93
CA VAL A 45 -6.03 -0.21 4.05
C VAL A 45 -5.19 -1.35 4.62
N LEU A 46 -5.78 -2.54 4.82
CA LEU A 46 -5.04 -3.70 5.29
C LEU A 46 -3.90 -4.09 4.33
N ALA A 47 -4.17 -4.08 3.02
CA ALA A 47 -3.16 -4.35 2.00
C ALA A 47 -2.01 -3.32 2.05
N ALA A 48 -2.32 -2.02 2.16
CA ALA A 48 -1.32 -0.98 2.28
C ALA A 48 -0.45 -1.13 3.54
N VAL A 49 -1.04 -1.52 4.68
CA VAL A 49 -0.29 -1.80 5.92
C VAL A 49 0.66 -2.99 5.72
N MET A 50 0.22 -4.05 5.06
CA MET A 50 1.07 -5.20 4.78
C MET A 50 2.26 -4.83 3.87
N ASP A 51 2.04 -4.00 2.85
CA ASP A 51 3.10 -3.48 1.98
C ASP A 51 4.17 -2.73 2.80
N VAL A 52 3.75 -1.87 3.75
CA VAL A 52 4.67 -1.14 4.63
C VAL A 52 5.46 -2.10 5.54
N VAL A 53 4.81 -3.12 6.11
CA VAL A 53 5.48 -4.14 6.94
C VAL A 53 6.54 -4.89 6.13
N VAL A 54 6.21 -5.30 4.90
CA VAL A 54 7.16 -5.97 4.00
C VAL A 54 8.34 -5.05 3.68
N ALA A 55 8.07 -3.80 3.32
CA ALA A 55 9.11 -2.80 3.05
C ALA A 55 10.06 -2.61 4.25
N ALA A 56 9.51 -2.51 5.47
CA ALA A 56 10.29 -2.39 6.69
C ALA A 56 11.17 -3.62 6.97
N ILE A 57 10.64 -4.84 6.77
CA ILE A 57 11.41 -6.09 6.91
C ILE A 57 12.56 -6.12 5.90
N PHE A 58 12.30 -5.75 4.65
CA PHE A 58 13.32 -5.71 3.61
C PHE A 58 14.42 -4.69 3.92
N LEU A 59 14.06 -3.48 4.34
CA LEU A 59 15.02 -2.46 4.77
C LEU A 59 15.89 -2.95 5.94
N ARG A 60 15.28 -3.61 6.94
CA ARG A 60 16.01 -4.18 8.07
C ARG A 60 17.02 -5.25 7.64
N ARG A 61 16.69 -6.05 6.62
CA ARG A 61 17.60 -7.06 6.05
C ARG A 61 18.74 -6.45 5.23
N LEU A 62 18.56 -5.25 4.67
CA LEU A 62 19.61 -4.54 3.93
C LEU A 62 20.64 -3.87 4.83
N SER A 63 20.23 -3.49 6.04
CA SER A 63 21.09 -2.83 7.03
C SER A 63 21.99 -3.81 7.82
N ARG A 64 21.83 -5.12 7.63
CA ARG A 64 22.66 -6.17 8.25
C ARG A 64 23.59 -6.77 7.21
#